data_AF-A0A7S0B4S8-F1
#
_entry.id   AF-A0A7S0B4S8-F1
#
_cell.length_a   1.000
_cell.length_b   1.000
_cell.length_c   1.000
_cell.angle_alpha   90.00
_cell.angle_beta   90.00
_cell.angle_gamma   90.00
#
_symmetry.space_group_name_H-M   'P 1'
#
loop_
_entity.id
_entity.type
_entity.pdbx_description
1 polymer ?
#
loop_
_entity_poly.entity_id
_entity_poly.type
_entity_poly.pdbx_seq_one_letter_code
_entity_poly.pdbx_strand_id
1 'polypeptide(L)'
;GDDIEVYANEQRDKPVCKFYGLRQQLDMGETTYWCQSDFIAPKGEAPDYIAAFACTGGLGCHDQRKIFEDKGEIDRAILLEAVADRLAEAFAELIHKKIRTTLWGYAPDENLSLEDLLKVRYQGIRPAPGYPSQPDHREKKTLWDLLDIDR
;
A
#
# COMPACT_ATOMS: atom_id res chain seq x y z
N GLY A 1 6.83 -15.24 -13.51
CA GLY A 1 6.88 -15.99 -12.23
C GLY A 1 6.00 -15.27 -11.24
N ASP A 2 6.06 -15.63 -9.96
CA ASP A 2 5.17 -15.07 -8.94
C ASP A 2 5.73 -13.81 -8.26
N ASP A 3 6.95 -13.39 -8.62
CA ASP A 3 7.62 -12.23 -8.04
C ASP A 3 7.58 -11.01 -8.98
N ILE A 4 7.65 -9.82 -8.38
CA ILE A 4 7.78 -8.54 -9.07
C ILE A 4 9.19 -7.98 -8.84
N GLU A 5 9.95 -7.78 -9.92
CA GLU A 5 11.28 -7.16 -9.87
C GLU A 5 11.16 -5.63 -10.00
N VAL A 6 11.77 -4.90 -9.07
CA VAL A 6 11.80 -3.44 -9.07
C VAL A 6 13.20 -2.96 -9.43
N TYR A 7 13.29 -1.94 -10.29
CA TYR A 7 14.55 -1.45 -10.85
C TYR A 7 14.79 0.01 -10.48
N ALA A 8 16.06 0.42 -10.42
CA ALA A 8 16.44 1.80 -10.10
C ALA A 8 16.09 2.80 -11.21
N ASN A 9 15.97 2.33 -12.45
CA ASN A 9 15.85 3.14 -13.65
C ASN A 9 15.30 2.30 -14.83
N GLU A 10 15.06 2.97 -15.96
CA GLU A 10 14.50 2.37 -17.17
C GLU A 10 15.43 1.40 -17.90
N GLN A 11 16.73 1.37 -17.58
CA GLN A 11 17.64 0.40 -18.18
C GLN A 11 17.34 -1.03 -17.71
N ARG A 12 16.78 -1.18 -16.50
CA ARG A 12 16.29 -2.46 -15.95
C ARG A 12 17.35 -3.59 -15.93
N ASP A 13 18.63 -3.23 -15.73
CA ASP A 13 19.75 -4.18 -15.76
C ASP A 13 19.79 -5.08 -14.51
N LYS A 14 19.65 -4.48 -13.32
CA LYS A 14 19.70 -5.18 -12.04
C LYS A 14 18.57 -4.70 -11.13
N PRO A 15 17.76 -5.60 -10.56
CA PRO A 15 16.72 -5.21 -9.63
C PRO A 15 17.32 -4.66 -8.33
N VAL A 16 16.73 -3.57 -7.82
CA VAL A 16 17.06 -3.00 -6.50
C VAL A 16 16.40 -3.78 -5.38
N CYS A 17 15.18 -4.29 -5.62
CA CYS A 17 14.48 -5.18 -4.73
C CYS A 17 13.53 -6.06 -5.53
N LYS A 18 12.91 -7.00 -4.82
CA LYS A 18 11.93 -7.92 -5.36
C LYS A 18 10.80 -8.06 -4.35
N PHE A 19 9.56 -7.88 -4.81
CA PHE A 19 8.39 -8.25 -4.03
C PHE A 19 8.00 -9.70 -4.37
N TYR A 20 7.93 -10.55 -3.36
CA TYR A 20 7.61 -11.97 -3.52
C TYR A 20 6.11 -12.17 -3.45
N GLY A 21 5.49 -12.70 -4.50
CA GLY A 21 4.06 -12.99 -4.51
C GLY A 21 3.71 -14.39 -4.03
N LEU A 22 2.49 -14.55 -3.54
CA LEU A 22 1.89 -15.85 -3.25
C LEU A 22 0.69 -16.05 -4.18
N ARG A 23 0.71 -17.17 -4.90
CA ARG A 23 -0.41 -17.56 -5.77
C ARG A 23 -1.46 -18.33 -5.00
N GLN A 24 -2.73 -18.12 -5.32
CA GLN A 24 -3.82 -18.96 -4.82
C GLN A 24 -3.56 -20.44 -5.17
N GLN A 25 -3.93 -21.35 -4.27
CA GLN A 25 -3.70 -22.80 -4.45
C GLN A 25 -4.91 -23.66 -4.08
N LEU A 26 -5.96 -23.06 -3.51
CA LEU A 26 -7.15 -23.79 -3.12
C LEU A 26 -8.02 -24.03 -4.36
N ASP A 27 -8.19 -25.28 -4.74
CA ASP A 27 -9.08 -25.64 -5.84
C ASP A 27 -10.55 -25.53 -5.40
N MET A 28 -11.20 -24.47 -5.88
CA MET A 28 -12.63 -24.21 -5.72
C MET A 28 -13.41 -24.37 -7.03
N GLY A 29 -12.84 -25.04 -8.03
CA GLY A 29 -13.38 -25.09 -9.39
C GLY A 29 -13.11 -23.83 -10.22
N GLU A 30 -12.12 -23.04 -9.79
CA GLU A 30 -11.68 -21.82 -10.46
C GLU A 30 -10.75 -22.15 -11.63
N THR A 31 -10.86 -21.41 -12.73
CA THR A 31 -9.99 -21.59 -13.90
C THR A 31 -8.70 -20.76 -13.82
N THR A 32 -8.63 -19.82 -12.89
CA THR A 32 -7.51 -18.89 -12.71
C THR A 32 -7.19 -18.76 -11.24
N TYR A 33 -5.90 -18.92 -10.92
CA TYR A 33 -5.36 -18.78 -9.58
C TYR A 33 -4.51 -17.50 -9.54
N TRP A 34 -4.97 -16.50 -8.79
CA TRP A 34 -4.38 -15.17 -8.83
C TRP A 34 -3.10 -15.07 -8.00
N CYS A 35 -2.14 -14.30 -8.51
CA CYS A 35 -0.99 -13.75 -7.79
C CYS A 35 -0.90 -12.23 -8.09
N GLN A 36 -0.35 -11.44 -7.17
CA GLN A 36 -0.15 -10.00 -7.41
C GLN A 36 0.73 -9.71 -8.63
N SER A 37 1.69 -10.59 -8.91
CA SER A 37 2.56 -10.48 -10.08
C SER A 37 1.80 -10.50 -11.41
N ASP A 38 0.59 -11.05 -11.44
CA ASP A 38 -0.20 -11.19 -12.67
C ASP A 38 -0.72 -9.85 -13.19
N PHE A 39 -0.70 -8.81 -12.35
CA PHE A 39 -1.06 -7.44 -12.73
C PHE A 39 0.12 -6.62 -13.24
N ILE A 40 1.30 -7.22 -13.39
CA ILE A 40 2.50 -6.59 -13.92
C ILE A 40 2.94 -7.34 -15.18
N ALA A 41 3.29 -6.61 -16.24
CA ALA A 41 3.73 -7.18 -17.50
C ALA A 41 4.93 -8.12 -17.29
N PRO A 42 4.93 -9.31 -17.90
CA PRO A 42 6.08 -10.21 -17.82
C PRO A 42 7.35 -9.57 -18.36
N LYS A 43 8.48 -9.96 -17.77
CA LYS A 43 9.79 -9.43 -18.13
C LYS A 43 10.08 -9.67 -19.62
N GLY A 44 10.34 -8.58 -20.34
CA GLY A 44 10.66 -8.58 -21.76
C GLY A 44 9.45 -8.42 -22.70
N GLU A 45 8.23 -8.40 -22.17
CA GLU A 45 7.02 -8.20 -22.99
C GLU A 45 6.66 -6.71 -23.14
N ALA A 46 6.61 -5.97 -22.02
CA ALA A 46 6.34 -4.54 -22.02
C ALA A 46 6.99 -3.84 -20.82
N PRO A 47 7.33 -2.54 -20.93
CA PRO A 47 7.71 -1.75 -19.77
C PRO A 47 6.49 -1.55 -18.86
N ASP A 48 6.63 -1.98 -17.62
CA ASP A 48 5.61 -1.80 -16.58
C ASP A 48 6.21 -1.26 -15.28
N TYR A 49 5.35 -0.86 -14.34
CA TYR A 49 5.66 -0.05 -13.17
C TYR A 49 4.86 -0.48 -11.94
N ILE A 50 5.40 -0.20 -10.76
CA ILE A 50 4.71 -0.33 -9.48
C ILE A 50 5.05 0.89 -8.62
N ALA A 51 4.06 1.36 -7.86
CA ALA A 51 4.24 2.43 -6.87
C ALA A 51 4.07 1.87 -5.47
N ALA A 52 4.80 2.43 -4.52
CA ALA A 52 4.77 2.03 -3.12
C ALA A 52 4.70 3.28 -2.24
N PHE A 53 4.04 3.19 -1.08
CA PHE A 53 3.97 4.29 -0.11
C PHE A 53 3.85 3.76 1.31
N ALA A 54 4.22 4.61 2.27
CA ALA A 54 3.95 4.43 3.69
C ALA A 54 3.46 5.77 4.26
N CYS A 55 2.51 5.71 5.18
CA CYS A 55 1.94 6.90 5.80
C CYS A 55 1.53 6.63 7.25
N THR A 56 1.47 7.70 8.05
CA THR A 56 1.02 7.67 9.44
C THR A 56 0.11 8.86 9.72
N GLY A 57 -0.84 8.70 10.64
CA GLY A 57 -1.67 9.79 11.15
C GLY A 57 -0.91 10.75 12.07
N GLY A 58 0.32 10.39 12.48
CA GLY A 58 1.22 11.24 13.25
C GLY A 58 2.20 10.43 14.09
N LEU A 59 3.45 10.89 14.16
CA LEU A 59 4.43 10.38 15.12
C LEU A 59 4.07 10.88 16.54
N GLY A 60 4.33 10.06 17.57
CA GLY A 60 4.09 10.42 18.97
C GLY A 60 2.67 10.19 19.49
N CYS A 61 1.77 9.61 18.70
CA CYS A 61 0.43 9.22 19.16
C CYS A 61 0.50 8.31 20.40
N HIS A 62 1.43 7.34 20.41
CA HIS A 62 1.60 6.41 21.52
C HIS A 62 2.12 7.09 22.80
N ASP A 63 3.00 8.08 22.66
CA ASP A 63 3.53 8.85 23.79
C ASP A 63 2.44 9.74 24.39
N GLN A 64 1.67 10.42 23.54
CA GLN A 64 0.58 11.27 23.98
C GLN A 64 -0.57 10.47 24.61
N ARG A 65 -0.87 9.27 24.07
CA ARG A 65 -1.82 8.32 24.66
C ARG A 65 -1.42 7.96 26.09
N LYS A 66 -0.14 7.65 26.32
CA LYS A 66 0.39 7.34 27.65
C LYS A 66 0.23 8.51 28.63
N ILE A 67 0.47 9.75 28.18
CA ILE A 67 0.23 10.95 29.00
C ILE A 67 -1.23 11.07 29.45
N PHE A 68 -2.19 10.74 28.57
CA PHE A 68 -3.62 10.74 28.94
C PHE A 68 -3.96 9.62 29.91
N GLU A 69 -3.43 8.42 29.69
CA GLU A 69 -3.62 7.27 30.59
C GLU A 69 -3.06 7.55 31.99
N ASP A 70 -1.86 8.13 32.09
CA ASP A 70 -1.21 8.48 33.37
C ASP A 70 -2.01 9.56 34.15
N LYS A 71 -2.80 10.38 33.45
CA LYS A 71 -3.71 11.36 34.06
C LYS A 71 -5.10 10.81 34.40
N GLY A 72 -5.38 9.55 34.05
CA GLY A 72 -6.71 8.94 34.18
C GLY A 72 -7.71 9.40 33.10
N GLU A 73 -7.26 10.09 32.06
CA GLU A 73 -8.08 10.59 30.93
C GLU A 73 -8.24 9.51 29.84
N ILE A 74 -8.79 8.35 30.20
CA ILE A 74 -8.86 7.16 29.32
C ILE A 74 -9.71 7.40 28.07
N ASP A 75 -10.78 8.18 28.18
CA ASP A 75 -11.64 8.58 27.06
C ASP A 75 -10.87 9.37 26.00
N ARG A 76 -9.99 10.29 26.42
CA ARG A 76 -9.13 11.06 25.54
C ARG A 76 -8.04 10.21 24.90
N ALA A 77 -7.49 9.24 25.63
CA ALA A 77 -6.53 8.29 25.08
C ALA A 77 -7.15 7.47 23.94
N ILE A 78 -8.37 6.95 24.13
CA ILE A 78 -9.11 6.19 23.11
C ILE A 78 -9.46 7.09 21.91
N LEU A 79 -9.95 8.30 22.17
CA LEU A 79 -10.32 9.23 21.10
C LEU A 79 -9.11 9.64 20.25
N LEU A 80 -7.95 9.88 20.88
CA LEU A 80 -6.72 10.19 20.17
C LEU A 80 -6.33 9.05 19.20
N GLU A 81 -6.33 7.82 19.69
CA GLU A 81 -5.97 6.64 18.89
C GLU A 81 -6.95 6.45 17.72
N ALA A 82 -8.24 6.59 17.97
CA ALA A 82 -9.27 6.52 16.92
C ALA A 82 -9.07 7.61 15.85
N VAL A 83 -8.81 8.85 16.25
CA VAL A 83 -8.57 9.95 15.31
C VAL A 83 -7.27 9.73 14.51
N ALA A 84 -6.19 9.29 15.16
CA ALA A 84 -4.92 9.01 14.50
C ALA A 84 -5.06 7.91 13.44
N ASP A 85 -5.80 6.85 13.76
CA ASP A 85 -6.09 5.77 12.83
C ASP A 85 -6.93 6.25 11.63
N ARG A 86 -7.99 7.03 11.85
CA ARG A 86 -8.79 7.62 10.76
C ARG A 86 -7.96 8.56 9.89
N LEU A 87 -7.03 9.33 10.48
CA LEU A 87 -6.11 10.19 9.73
C LEU A 87 -5.12 9.37 8.89
N ALA A 88 -4.59 8.26 9.42
CA ALA A 88 -3.69 7.39 8.68
C ALA A 88 -4.39 6.79 7.43
N GLU A 89 -5.62 6.28 7.59
CA GLU A 89 -6.41 5.76 6.47
C GLU A 89 -6.78 6.84 5.46
N ALA A 90 -7.21 8.01 5.93
CA ALA A 90 -7.53 9.14 5.05
C ALA A 90 -6.30 9.60 4.26
N PHE A 91 -5.12 9.58 4.88
CA PHE A 91 -3.88 9.92 4.20
C PHE A 91 -3.50 8.88 3.14
N ALA A 92 -3.70 7.58 3.42
CA ALA A 92 -3.50 6.52 2.44
C ALA A 92 -4.40 6.71 1.20
N GLU A 93 -5.69 7.06 1.39
CA GLU A 93 -6.62 7.34 0.28
C GLU A 93 -6.18 8.58 -0.51
N LEU A 94 -5.73 9.64 0.17
CA LEU A 94 -5.25 10.87 -0.46
C LEU A 94 -3.97 10.63 -1.29
N ILE A 95 -2.99 9.92 -0.73
CA ILE A 95 -1.76 9.54 -1.44
C ILE A 95 -2.10 8.70 -2.65
N HIS A 96 -2.95 7.68 -2.49
CA HIS A 96 -3.36 6.84 -3.60
C HIS A 96 -4.02 7.66 -4.71
N LYS A 97 -4.96 8.56 -4.38
CA LYS A 97 -5.55 9.48 -5.35
C LYS A 97 -4.49 10.30 -6.08
N LYS A 98 -3.52 10.89 -5.36
CA LYS A 98 -2.42 11.65 -5.98
C LYS A 98 -1.55 10.79 -6.89
N ILE A 99 -1.28 9.54 -6.53
CA ILE A 99 -0.56 8.60 -7.39
C ILE A 99 -1.31 8.44 -8.71
N ARG A 100 -2.61 8.14 -8.68
CA ARG A 100 -3.40 7.92 -9.90
C ARG A 100 -3.46 9.16 -10.79
N THR A 101 -3.67 10.33 -10.20
CA THR A 101 -3.97 11.56 -10.97
C THR A 101 -2.74 12.37 -11.35
N THR A 102 -1.65 12.31 -10.57
CA THR A 102 -0.52 13.24 -10.73
C THR A 102 0.86 12.59 -10.72
N LEU A 103 1.16 11.69 -9.77
CA LEU A 103 2.52 11.15 -9.63
C LEU A 103 2.81 10.04 -10.64
N TRP A 104 1.86 9.10 -10.78
CA TRP A 104 1.84 8.12 -11.87
C TRP A 104 1.04 8.66 -13.04
N GLY A 105 -0.12 9.27 -12.77
CA GLY A 105 -0.84 10.07 -13.77
C GLY A 105 -1.56 9.25 -14.84
N TYR A 106 -1.92 7.99 -14.59
CA TYR A 106 -2.71 7.19 -15.53
C TYR A 106 -4.20 7.59 -15.56
N ALA A 107 -4.68 8.37 -14.59
CA ALA A 107 -6.05 8.87 -14.53
C ALA A 107 -6.10 10.37 -14.22
N PRO A 108 -5.53 11.24 -15.09
CA PRO A 108 -5.38 12.66 -14.79
C PRO A 108 -6.71 13.41 -14.66
N ASP A 109 -7.74 12.95 -15.38
CA ASP A 109 -9.07 13.55 -15.39
C ASP A 109 -10.04 12.90 -14.37
N GLU A 110 -9.52 12.08 -13.43
CA GLU A 110 -10.34 11.44 -12.40
C GLU A 110 -11.05 12.49 -11.53
N ASN A 111 -12.39 12.50 -11.60
CA ASN A 111 -13.23 13.38 -10.81
C ASN A 111 -14.26 12.59 -9.99
N LEU A 112 -13.75 11.75 -9.07
CA LEU A 112 -14.59 10.93 -8.19
C LEU A 112 -15.05 11.69 -6.95
N SER A 113 -16.31 11.46 -6.56
CA SER A 113 -16.83 11.89 -5.27
C SER A 113 -16.20 11.08 -4.12
N LEU A 114 -16.33 11.57 -2.88
CA LEU A 114 -15.88 10.80 -1.71
C LEU A 114 -16.59 9.44 -1.61
N GLU A 115 -17.90 9.39 -1.92
CA GLU A 115 -18.67 8.14 -1.90
C GLU A 115 -18.13 7.14 -2.94
N ASP A 116 -17.74 7.61 -4.12
CA ASP A 116 -17.14 6.77 -5.15
C ASP A 116 -15.75 6.26 -4.75
N LEU A 117 -14.94 7.08 -4.08
CA LEU A 117 -13.64 6.68 -3.53
C LEU A 117 -13.80 5.55 -2.50
N LEU A 118 -14.74 5.69 -1.56
CA LEU A 118 -15.04 4.66 -0.55
C LEU A 118 -15.58 3.37 -1.16
N LYS A 119 -16.28 3.47 -2.31
CA LYS A 119 -16.74 2.32 -3.11
C LYS A 119 -15.68 1.75 -4.04
N VAL A 120 -14.43 2.24 -3.98
CA VAL A 120 -13.29 1.76 -4.78
C VAL A 120 -13.61 1.85 -6.29
N ARG A 121 -14.27 2.92 -6.73
CA ARG A 121 -14.67 3.12 -8.14
C ARG A 121 -13.57 3.70 -9.04
N TYR A 122 -12.32 3.69 -8.57
CA TYR A 122 -11.15 4.04 -9.38
C TYR A 122 -10.52 2.79 -10.00
N GLN A 123 -9.75 3.00 -11.06
CA GLN A 123 -8.85 1.98 -11.60
C GLN A 123 -7.63 1.82 -10.68
N GLY A 124 -7.15 0.59 -10.53
CA GLY A 124 -5.96 0.25 -9.75
C GLY A 124 -6.24 -0.15 -8.30
N ILE A 125 -5.23 -0.73 -7.65
CA ILE A 125 -5.29 -1.25 -6.29
C ILE A 125 -4.08 -0.78 -5.47
N ARG A 126 -4.18 -0.85 -4.14
CA ARG A 126 -3.10 -0.55 -3.19
C ARG A 126 -2.96 -1.65 -2.13
N PRO A 127 -2.64 -2.90 -2.52
CA PRO A 127 -2.51 -4.00 -1.58
C PRO A 127 -1.41 -3.70 -0.55
N ALA A 128 -1.63 -4.11 0.70
CA ALA A 128 -0.68 -3.92 1.78
C ALA A 128 -0.21 -5.28 2.32
N PRO A 129 1.11 -5.46 2.59
CA PRO A 129 1.60 -6.67 3.23
C PRO A 129 0.89 -6.96 4.56
N GLY A 130 0.44 -8.21 4.73
CA GLY A 130 -0.37 -8.69 5.84
C GLY A 130 -1.87 -8.77 5.56
N TYR A 131 -2.34 -8.22 4.44
CA TYR A 131 -3.72 -8.42 3.97
C TYR A 131 -3.85 -9.75 3.20
N PRO A 132 -5.07 -10.29 3.01
CA PRO A 132 -5.27 -11.60 2.38
C PRO A 132 -4.64 -11.75 1.00
N SER A 133 -4.54 -10.65 0.24
CA SER A 133 -3.98 -10.65 -1.11
C SER A 133 -2.45 -10.62 -1.15
N GLN A 134 -1.79 -10.38 0.01
CA GLN A 134 -0.37 -10.55 0.23
C GLN A 134 -0.11 -10.78 1.73
N PRO A 135 -0.33 -12.00 2.26
CA PRO A 135 -0.39 -12.24 3.70
C PRO A 135 0.98 -12.23 4.40
N ASP A 136 2.07 -12.27 3.64
CA ASP A 136 3.42 -12.26 4.22
C ASP A 136 3.81 -10.86 4.72
N HIS A 137 3.84 -10.71 6.05
CA HIS A 137 4.25 -9.47 6.71
C HIS A 137 5.73 -9.11 6.48
N ARG A 138 6.59 -10.05 6.07
CA ARG A 138 8.02 -9.79 5.85
C ARG A 138 8.25 -8.82 4.69
N GLU A 139 7.32 -8.74 3.74
CA GLU A 139 7.39 -7.80 2.62
C GLU A 139 7.31 -6.33 3.07
N LYS A 140 6.85 -6.05 4.30
CA LYS A 140 6.96 -4.70 4.88
C LYS A 140 8.41 -4.24 4.96
N LYS A 141 9.36 -5.15 5.21
CA LYS A 141 10.79 -4.82 5.23
C LYS A 141 11.27 -4.39 3.84
N THR A 142 10.93 -5.16 2.81
CA THR A 142 11.25 -4.80 1.41
C THR A 142 10.69 -3.43 1.05
N LEU A 143 9.45 -3.14 1.46
CA LEU A 143 8.83 -1.83 1.28
C LEU A 143 9.57 -0.71 2.05
N TRP A 144 9.96 -0.97 3.30
CA TRP A 144 10.71 -0.04 4.14
C TRP A 144 12.06 0.33 3.53
N ASP A 145 12.80 -0.70 3.11
CA ASP A 145 14.12 -0.56 2.50
C ASP A 145 14.04 0.18 1.15
N LEU A 146 12.99 -0.09 0.35
CA LEU A 146 12.76 0.58 -0.94
C LEU A 146 12.47 2.08 -0.78
N LEU A 147 11.70 2.45 0.24
CA LEU A 147 11.24 3.81 0.47
C LEU A 147 12.19 4.63 1.36
N ASP A 148 13.28 4.02 1.86
CA ASP A 148 14.26 4.63 2.78
C ASP A 148 13.59 5.31 4.00
N ILE A 149 12.60 4.64 4.62
CA ILE A 149 11.71 5.24 5.64
C ILE A 149 12.43 5.60 6.95
N ASP A 150 13.48 4.86 7.33
CA ASP A 150 14.15 5.03 8.62
C ASP A 150 15.14 6.21 8.66
N ARG A 151 15.23 7.01 7.60
CA ARG A 151 16.12 8.19 7.52
C ARG A 151 15.42 9.51 7.82
#